data_AF-A0A7Y5RV58-F1
#
_entry.id   AF-A0A7Y5RV58-F1
#
_cell.length_a   1.000
_cell.length_b   1.000
_cell.length_c   1.000
_cell.angle_alpha   90.00
_cell.angle_beta   90.00
_cell.angle_gamma   90.00
#
_symmetry.space_group_name_H-M   'P 1'
#
loop_
_entity.id
_entity.type
_entity.pdbx_description
1 polymer ?
#
loop_
_entity_poly.entity_id
_entity_poly.type
_entity_poly.pdbx_seq_one_letter_code
_entity_poly.pdbx_strand_id
1 'polypeptide(L)' 'MAFMFEKLEVNQKSVDFADEIAAMTEGYPRGYGFLVDQLNRAAMSIATNLAEGNGRFTKPDRRNFFTKSPAGQTL' A
#
# COMPACT_ATOMS: atom_id res chain seq x y z
N MET A 1 -17.56 -2.73 8.19
CA MET A 1 -17.22 -1.73 7.15
C MET A 1 -15.90 -0.99 7.43
N ALA A 2 -14.99 -1.53 8.26
CA ALA A 2 -13.77 -0.84 8.68
C ALA A 2 -12.62 -0.96 7.67
N PHE A 3 -12.47 -2.13 7.03
CA PHE A 3 -11.32 -2.42 6.18
C PHE A 3 -11.09 -1.45 5.02
N MET A 4 -12.14 -0.94 4.36
CA MET A 4 -11.94 -0.01 3.24
C MET A 4 -11.50 1.38 3.68
N PHE A 5 -12.05 1.88 4.80
CA PHE A 5 -11.70 3.19 5.34
C PHE A 5 -10.31 3.18 5.97
N GLU A 6 -9.97 2.17 6.78
CA GLU A 6 -8.64 2.00 7.35
C GLU A 6 -7.56 1.88 6.26
N LYS A 7 -7.85 1.17 5.17
CA LYS A 7 -6.94 1.09 4.02
C LYS A 7 -6.73 2.44 3.36
N LEU A 8 -7.79 3.23 3.19
CA LEU A 8 -7.67 4.58 2.61
C LEU A 8 -6.81 5.49 3.50
N GLU A 9 -7.04 5.43 4.82
CA GLU A 9 -6.29 6.20 5.81
C GLU A 9 -4.81 5.79 5.87
N VAL A 10 -4.51 4.49 5.83
CA VAL A 10 -3.13 3.99 5.84
C VAL A 10 -2.39 4.36 4.54
N ASN A 11 -3.07 4.36 3.38
CA ASN A 11 -2.46 4.87 2.15
C ASN A 11 -2.10 6.35 2.29
N GLN A 12 -3.02 7.18 2.80
CA GLN A 12 -2.76 8.61 2.97
C GLN A 12 -1.57 8.84 3.90
N LYS A 13 -1.56 8.18 5.07
CA LYS A 13 -0.43 8.26 6.02
C LYS A 13 0.90 7.81 5.42
N SER A 14 0.88 6.83 4.51
CA SER A 14 2.11 6.37 3.85
C SER A 14 2.67 7.37 2.85
N VAL A 15 1.81 8.17 2.20
CA VAL A 15 2.23 9.27 1.32
C VAL A 15 2.79 10.41 2.15
N ASP A 16 2.08 10.80 3.20
CA ASP A 16 2.52 11.86 4.12
C ASP A 16 3.89 11.51 4.74
N PHE A 17 4.10 10.24 5.12
CA PHE A 17 5.40 9.75 5.59
C PHE A 17 6.52 9.88 4.55
N ALA A 18 6.23 9.61 3.27
CA ALA A 18 7.22 9.76 2.21
C ALA A 18 7.61 11.24 2.00
N ASP A 19 6.66 12.15 2.10
CA ASP A 19 6.90 13.60 2.03
C ASP A 19 7.75 14.08 3.24
N GLU A 20 7.48 13.57 4.44
CA GLU A 20 8.29 13.88 5.64
C GLU A 20 9.74 13.42 5.48
N ILE A 21 9.98 12.22 4.94
CA ILE A 21 11.34 11.70 4.70
C ILE A 21 12.03 12.52 3.60
N ALA A 22 11.32 12.90 2.54
CA ALA A 22 11.87 13.76 1.50
C ALA A 22 12.32 15.11 2.09
N ALA A 23 11.44 15.79 2.84
CA ALA A 23 11.75 17.06 3.48
C ALA A 23 12.91 16.95 4.50
N MET A 24 12.94 15.87 5.29
CA MET A 24 14.01 15.63 6.26
C MET A 24 15.37 15.39 5.58
N THR A 25 15.37 14.67 4.45
CA THR A 25 16.62 14.33 3.73
C THR A 25 17.20 15.49 2.91
N GLU A 26 16.43 16.55 2.64
CA GLU A 26 16.94 17.79 2.01
C GLU A 26 18.04 18.47 2.85
N GLY A 27 18.00 18.31 4.17
CA GLY A 27 18.98 18.88 5.10
C GLY A 27 20.30 18.10 5.20
N TYR A 28 20.44 16.97 4.50
CA TYR A 28 21.61 16.12 4.66
C TYR A 28 22.89 16.78 4.09
N PRO A 29 24.03 16.66 4.79
CA PRO A 29 25.28 17.23 4.31
C PRO A 29 25.76 16.56 3.01
N ARG A 30 26.55 17.31 2.26
CA ARG A 30 27.16 16.81 1.01
C ARG A 30 28.00 15.56 1.29
N GLY A 31 27.84 14.53 0.45
CA GLY A 31 28.49 13.22 0.61
C GLY A 31 27.54 12.10 1.01
N TYR A 32 26.33 12.42 1.47
CA TYR A 32 25.32 11.44 1.88
C TYR A 32 24.22 11.17 0.85
N GLY A 33 24.41 11.60 -0.41
CA GLY A 33 23.40 11.46 -1.46
C GLY A 33 22.91 10.02 -1.67
N PHE A 34 23.77 9.02 -1.44
CA PHE A 34 23.36 7.62 -1.50
C PHE A 34 22.38 7.24 -0.37
N LEU A 35 22.58 7.73 0.86
CA LEU A 35 21.65 7.48 1.96
C LEU A 35 20.32 8.21 1.72
N VAL A 36 20.37 9.44 1.20
CA VAL A 36 19.19 10.19 0.79
C VAL A 36 18.38 9.42 -0.24
N ASP A 37 19.02 8.89 -1.29
CA ASP A 37 18.35 8.05 -2.30
C ASP A 37 17.72 6.80 -1.67
N GLN A 38 18.46 6.08 -0.83
CA GLN A 38 17.96 4.85 -0.19
C GLN A 38 16.76 5.13 0.73
N LEU A 39 16.82 6.20 1.54
CA LEU A 39 15.74 6.56 2.45
C LEU A 39 14.48 6.96 1.69
N ASN A 40 14.61 7.83 0.68
CA ASN A 40 13.48 8.28 -0.13
C ASN A 40 12.83 7.13 -0.90
N ARG A 41 13.63 6.23 -1.48
CA ARG A 41 13.11 5.05 -2.18
C ARG A 41 12.46 4.05 -1.24
N ALA A 42 13.03 3.84 -0.06
CA ALA A 42 12.43 2.98 0.97
C ALA A 42 11.08 3.53 1.43
N ALA A 43 10.99 4.83 1.72
CA ALA A 43 9.74 5.47 2.13
C ALA A 43 8.66 5.39 1.03
N MET A 44 9.02 5.71 -0.22
CA MET A 44 8.12 5.58 -1.37
C MET A 44 7.64 4.13 -1.59
N SER A 45 8.50 3.13 -1.32
CA SER A 45 8.13 1.73 -1.50
C SER A 45 6.98 1.27 -0.59
N ILE A 46 6.81 1.92 0.58
CA ILE A 46 5.72 1.62 1.50
C ILE A 46 4.38 2.00 0.85
N ALA A 47 4.29 3.22 0.32
CA ALA A 47 3.10 3.72 -0.36
C ALA A 47 2.76 2.89 -1.61
N THR A 48 3.76 2.53 -2.42
CA THR A 48 3.53 1.72 -3.63
C THR A 48 3.05 0.31 -3.29
N ASN A 49 3.66 -0.34 -2.30
CA ASN A 49 3.25 -1.68 -1.86
C ASN A 49 1.82 -1.69 -1.29
N LEU A 50 1.44 -0.65 -0.55
CA LEU A 50 0.08 -0.46 -0.05
C LEU A 50 -0.92 -0.25 -1.19
N ALA A 51 -0.60 0.59 -2.18
CA ALA A 51 -1.44 0.83 -3.35
C ALA A 51 -1.63 -0.44 -4.20
N GLU A 52 -0.56 -1.19 -4.45
CA GLU A 52 -0.60 -2.45 -5.20
C GLU A 52 -1.42 -3.52 -4.47
N GLY A 53 -1.20 -3.69 -3.16
CA GLY A 53 -1.99 -4.59 -2.32
C GLY A 53 -3.48 -4.26 -2.38
N ASN A 54 -3.83 -2.97 -2.27
CA ASN A 54 -5.22 -2.52 -2.34
C ASN A 54 -5.87 -2.72 -3.72
N GLY A 55 -5.12 -2.53 -4.81
CA GLY A 55 -5.59 -2.80 -6.17
C GLY A 55 -5.82 -4.28 -6.45
N ARG A 56 -5.01 -5.16 -5.84
CA ARG A 56 -5.08 -6.62 -6.05
C ARG A 56 -6.26 -7.27 -5.33
N PHE A 57 -6.64 -6.79 -4.15
CA PHE A 57 -7.82 -7.27 -3.42
C PHE A 57 -9.16 -6.76 -3.97
N THR A 58 -9.17 -5.74 -4.83
CA THR A 58 -10.42 -5.09 -5.24
C THR A 58 -10.99 -5.54 -6.58
N LYS A 59 -10.21 -6.14 -7.51
CA LYS A 59 -10.70 -6.41 -8.89
C LYS A 59 -10.87 -7.88 -9.34
N PRO A 60 -9.96 -8.86 -9.15
CA PRO A 60 -10.21 -10.21 -9.69
C PRO A 60 -10.77 -11.24 -8.69
N ASP A 61 -10.42 -11.18 -7.40
CA ASP A 61 -10.69 -12.31 -6.48
C ASP A 61 -12.10 -12.30 -5.86
N ARG A 62 -12.85 -11.21 -5.99
CA ARG A 62 -14.22 -11.14 -5.47
C ARG A 62 -15.23 -11.96 -6.28
N ARG A 63 -14.85 -12.48 -7.45
CA ARG A 63 -15.74 -13.23 -8.34
C ARG A 63 -15.81 -14.73 -8.03
N ASN A 64 -14.86 -15.27 -7.24
CA ASN A 64 -14.87 -16.68 -6.85
C ASN A 64 -15.52 -16.94 -5.48
N PHE A 65 -15.81 -15.91 -4.69
CA PHE A 65 -16.38 -16.07 -3.34
C PHE A 65 -17.90 -16.30 -3.31
N PHE A 66 -18.63 -16.03 -4.41
CA PHE A 66 -20.08 -16.24 -4.47
C PHE A 66 -20.51 -17.51 -5.23
N THR A 67 -19.57 -18.32 -5.73
CA THR A 67 -19.89 -19.49 -6.59
C THR A 67 -19.67 -20.84 -5.93
N LYS A 68 -19.42 -20.89 -4.61
CA LYS A 68 -19.33 -22.17 -3.87
C LYS A 68 -20.21 -22.16 -2.63
N SER A 69 -21.52 -22.11 -2.86
CA SER A 69 -22.48 -22.72 -1.95
C SER A 69 -22.84 -24.08 -2.55
N PRO A 70 -22.50 -25.22 -1.91
CA PRO A 70 -22.91 -26.53 -2.39
C PRO A 70 -24.40 -26.72 -2.06
N ALA A 71 -25.28 -26.37 -2.99
CA ALA A 71 -26.71 -26.63 -2.86
C ALA A 71 -27.06 -27.92 -3.62
N GLY A 72 -27.31 -29.00 -2.86
CA GLY A 72 -28.01 -30.24 -3.26
C GLY A 72 -27.23 -31.15 -4.20
N GLN A 73 -26.94 -32.44 -3.93
CA GLN A 73 -27.81 -33.49 -3.40
C GLN A 73 -29.27 -33.30 -3.83
N THR A 74 -29.64 -33.78 -5.02
CA THR A 74 -30.79 -34.69 -5.18
C THR A 74 -30.74 -35.36 -6.56
N LEU A 75 -30.66 -36.69 -6.54
CA LEU A 75 -31.08 -37.71 -7.52
C LEU A 75 -30.61 -37.61 -8.99
#